data_AF-A0A2M7BRG7-F1
#
_entry.id   AF-A0A2M7BRG7-F1
#
_cell.length_a   1.000
_cell.length_b   1.000
_cell.length_c   1.000
_cell.angle_alpha   90.00
_cell.angle_beta   90.00
_cell.angle_gamma   90.00
#
_symmetry.space_group_name_H-M   'P 1'
#
loop_
_entity.id
_entity.type
_entity.pdbx_description
1 polymer ?
#
loop_
_entity_poly.entity_id
_entity_poly.type
_entity_poly.pdbx_seq_one_letter_code
_entity_poly.pdbx_strand_id
1 'polypeptide(L)'
;MIPSVYAAGVSEWEASGCIIDGVPTLQCFEVVFGNILTMASGLIIVVLFIMFVVGAFHYLTSLGNPEKLKKAQGTLRYAVVGLIIFLASFIILKVIDTLFLGGQGNLFKFKIGE
;
A
#
# COMPACT_ATOMS: atom_id res chain seq x y z
N MET A 1 29.71 2.10 1.53
CA MET A 1 28.94 3.20 0.90
C MET A 1 28.13 2.58 -0.23
N ILE A 2 26.90 2.17 0.10
CA ILE A 2 25.91 1.69 -0.88
C ILE A 2 24.89 2.82 -0.99
N PRO A 3 24.57 3.32 -2.20
CA PRO A 3 23.66 4.43 -2.35
C PRO A 3 22.25 3.96 -1.99
N SER A 4 21.64 4.60 -1.00
CA SER A 4 20.23 4.45 -0.71
C SER A 4 19.42 4.91 -1.92
N VAL A 5 18.85 3.94 -2.63
CA VAL A 5 17.80 4.20 -3.61
C VAL A 5 16.68 4.89 -2.85
N TYR A 6 16.53 6.20 -3.07
CA TYR A 6 15.53 7.07 -2.45
C TYR A 6 14.13 6.70 -2.96
N ALA A 7 13.62 5.55 -2.57
CA ALA A 7 12.19 5.34 -2.45
C ALA A 7 11.82 5.87 -1.07
N ALA A 8 11.24 7.08 -1.02
CA ALA A 8 10.84 7.74 0.22
C ALA A 8 9.93 6.81 1.04
N GLY A 9 10.49 6.14 2.05
CA GLY A 9 9.77 5.22 2.93
C GLY A 9 10.27 3.78 2.98
N VAL A 10 11.32 3.40 2.23
CA VAL A 10 11.91 2.05 2.31
C VAL A 10 13.05 2.06 3.34
N SER A 11 12.92 1.22 4.37
CA SER A 11 13.90 1.08 5.46
C SER A 11 15.03 0.11 5.09
N GLU A 12 16.27 0.48 5.35
CA GLU A 12 17.43 -0.35 5.04
C GLU A 12 17.68 -1.37 6.17
N TRP A 13 18.06 -2.60 5.81
CA TRP A 13 18.13 -3.72 6.78
C TRP A 13 19.24 -3.52 7.81
N GLU A 14 20.38 -2.96 7.39
CA GLU A 14 21.49 -2.62 8.31
C GLU A 14 21.17 -1.39 9.17
N ALA A 15 20.41 -0.42 8.64
CA ALA A 15 20.02 0.79 9.37
C ALA A 15 18.88 0.57 10.38
N SER A 16 18.17 -0.56 10.28
CA SER A 16 17.02 -0.89 11.14
C SER A 16 17.38 -1.72 12.38
N GLY A 17 18.66 -2.08 12.56
CA GLY A 17 19.16 -2.75 13.77
C GLY A 17 18.59 -4.15 14.01
N CYS A 18 18.00 -4.78 12.98
CA CYS A 18 17.33 -6.08 13.13
C CYS A 18 18.31 -7.27 13.18
N ILE A 19 19.59 -7.04 12.87
CA ILE A 19 20.66 -8.02 12.96
C ILE A 19 21.42 -7.74 14.27
N ILE A 20 21.32 -8.67 15.21
CA ILE A 20 22.07 -8.64 16.47
C ILE A 20 23.09 -9.77 16.41
N ASP A 21 24.36 -9.45 16.68
CA ASP A 21 25.48 -10.40 16.68
C ASP A 21 25.64 -11.24 15.40
N GLY A 22 25.32 -10.64 14.24
CA GLY A 22 25.44 -11.30 12.94
C GLY A 22 24.33 -12.30 12.64
N VAL A 23 23.30 -12.41 13.49
CA VAL A 23 22.12 -13.26 13.27
C VAL A 23 20.92 -12.40 12.89
N PRO A 24 20.27 -12.65 11.73
CA PRO A 24 19.02 -11.99 11.38
C PRO A 24 17.91 -12.45 12.33
N THR A 25 17.34 -11.53 13.10
CA THR A 25 16.21 -11.84 14.00
C THR A 25 14.88 -11.79 13.25
N LEU A 26 13.80 -12.26 13.89
CA LEU A 26 12.44 -12.14 13.35
C LEU A 26 12.00 -10.69 13.10
N GLN A 27 12.65 -9.70 13.72
CA GLN A 27 12.40 -8.28 13.44
C GLN A 27 12.82 -7.89 12.02
N CYS A 28 13.75 -8.61 11.38
CA CYS A 28 14.09 -8.33 9.98
C CYS A 28 12.92 -8.63 9.04
N PHE A 29 12.02 -9.55 9.43
CA PHE A 29 10.82 -9.83 8.66
C PHE A 29 9.86 -8.64 8.67
N GLU A 30 9.74 -7.92 9.78
CA GLU A 30 8.96 -6.67 9.87
C GLU A 30 9.46 -5.64 8.84
N VAL A 31 10.78 -5.48 8.72
CA VAL A 31 11.42 -4.55 7.78
C VAL A 31 11.10 -4.93 6.33
N VAL A 32 11.22 -6.22 5.99
CA VAL A 32 10.89 -6.72 4.65
C VAL A 32 9.41 -6.49 4.33
N PHE A 33 8.51 -6.83 5.25
CA PHE A 33 7.07 -6.63 5.05
C PHE A 33 6.70 -5.16 4.94
N GLY A 34 7.21 -4.31 5.83
CA GLY A 34 6.99 -2.86 5.80
C GLY A 34 7.44 -2.24 4.48
N ASN A 35 8.59 -2.67 3.95
CA ASN A 35 9.10 -2.19 2.67
C ASN A 35 8.22 -2.64 1.48
N ILE A 36 7.82 -3.91 1.46
CA ILE A 36 6.93 -4.45 0.41
C ILE A 36 5.58 -3.72 0.43
N LEU A 37 4.99 -3.55 1.60
CA LEU A 37 3.72 -2.82 1.78
C LEU A 37 3.84 -1.35 1.34
N THR A 38 4.93 -0.67 1.70
CA THR A 38 5.16 0.72 1.30
C THR A 38 5.33 0.85 -0.22
N MET A 39 6.09 -0.05 -0.85
CA MET A 39 6.26 -0.04 -2.30
C MET A 39 4.96 -0.40 -3.04
N ALA A 40 4.25 -1.44 -2.58
CA ALA A 40 3.00 -1.89 -3.17
C ALA A 40 1.90 -0.82 -3.05
N SER A 41 1.76 -0.19 -1.88
CA SER A 41 0.78 0.88 -1.67
C SER A 41 1.05 2.09 -2.56
N GLY A 42 2.32 2.50 -2.71
CA GLY A 42 2.71 3.54 -3.66
C GLY A 42 2.31 3.20 -5.10
N LEU A 43 2.59 1.97 -5.56
CA LEU A 43 2.21 1.52 -6.89
C LEU A 43 0.69 1.47 -7.10
N ILE A 44 -0.07 1.01 -6.10
CA ILE A 44 -1.54 0.94 -6.15
C ILE A 44 -2.12 2.34 -6.38
N ILE A 45 -1.63 3.36 -5.67
CA ILE A 45 -2.13 4.74 -5.80
C ILE A 45 -1.90 5.27 -7.23
N VAL A 46 -0.70 5.04 -7.78
CA VAL A 46 -0.38 5.46 -9.16
C VAL A 46 -1.26 4.76 -10.18
N VAL A 47 -1.46 3.44 -10.04
CA VAL A 47 -2.31 2.66 -10.96
C VAL A 47 -3.77 3.11 -10.87
N LEU A 48 -4.30 3.30 -9.65
CA LEU A 48 -5.67 3.79 -9.46
C LEU A 48 -5.85 5.17 -10.09
N PHE A 49 -4.89 6.08 -9.91
CA PHE A 49 -4.93 7.40 -10.54
C PHE A 49 -5.01 7.31 -12.07
N ILE A 50 -4.18 6.48 -12.70
CA ILE A 50 -4.21 6.27 -14.16
C ILE A 50 -5.56 5.71 -14.61
N MET A 51 -6.10 4.71 -13.91
CA MET A 51 -7.41 4.13 -14.23
C MET A 51 -8.55 5.16 -14.12
N PHE A 52 -8.50 6.04 -13.12
CA PHE A 52 -9.47 7.13 -12.97
C PHE A 52 -9.39 8.11 -14.13
N VAL A 53 -8.18 8.54 -14.51
CA VAL A 53 -7.96 9.47 -15.62
C VAL A 53 -8.48 8.86 -16.93
N VAL A 54 -8.05 7.64 -17.27
CA VAL A 54 -8.47 6.96 -18.50
C VAL A 54 -9.97 6.71 -18.53
N GLY A 55 -10.56 6.26 -17.41
CA GLY A 55 -12.00 6.06 -17.28
C GLY A 55 -12.80 7.35 -17.45
N ALA A 56 -12.34 8.45 -16.85
CA ALA A 56 -12.97 9.76 -16.97
C ALA A 56 -12.88 10.31 -18.39
N PHE A 57 -11.71 10.24 -19.02
CA PHE A 57 -11.54 10.67 -20.42
C PHE A 57 -12.45 9.89 -21.36
N HIS A 58 -12.52 8.56 -21.23
CA HIS A 58 -13.42 7.75 -22.03
C HIS A 58 -14.89 8.08 -21.79
N TYR A 59 -15.28 8.37 -20.54
CA TYR A 59 -16.64 8.75 -20.21
C TYR A 59 -17.04 10.06 -20.90
N LEU A 60 -16.19 11.08 -20.82
CA LEU A 60 -16.44 12.39 -21.44
C LEU A 60 -16.42 12.34 -22.98
N THR A 61 -15.51 11.57 -23.57
CA THR A 61 -15.40 11.43 -25.05
C THR A 61 -16.37 10.42 -25.67
N SER A 62 -17.26 9.83 -24.88
CA SER A 62 -18.25 8.87 -25.39
C SER A 62 -19.34 9.51 -26.27
N LEU A 63 -19.51 10.84 -26.21
CA LEU A 63 -20.45 11.61 -27.04
C LEU A 63 -21.88 11.02 -27.12
N GLY A 64 -22.35 10.36 -26.05
CA GLY A 64 -23.68 9.75 -26.00
C GLY A 64 -23.79 8.34 -26.62
N ASN A 65 -22.70 7.75 -27.13
CA ASN A 65 -22.73 6.37 -27.60
C ASN A 65 -22.89 5.39 -26.41
N PRO A 66 -23.96 4.56 -26.38
CA PRO A 66 -24.28 3.72 -25.23
C PRO A 66 -23.24 2.62 -24.95
N GLU A 67 -22.56 2.10 -25.98
CA GLU A 67 -21.53 1.07 -25.79
C GLU A 67 -20.28 1.66 -25.14
N LYS A 68 -19.83 2.82 -25.62
CA LYS A 68 -18.66 3.51 -25.07
C LYS A 68 -18.90 4.00 -23.65
N LEU A 69 -20.10 4.51 -23.37
CA LEU A 69 -20.51 4.92 -22.03
C LEU A 69 -20.53 3.73 -21.07
N LYS A 70 -21.11 2.60 -21.46
CA LYS A 70 -21.16 1.39 -20.61
C LYS A 70 -19.76 0.88 -20.29
N LYS A 71 -18.84 0.90 -21.27
CA LYS A 71 -17.44 0.51 -21.06
C LYS A 71 -16.71 1.46 -20.12
N ALA A 72 -16.84 2.77 -20.30
CA ALA A 72 -16.22 3.77 -19.45
C ALA A 72 -16.74 3.71 -18.00
N GLN A 73 -18.06 3.56 -17.82
CA GLN A 73 -18.66 3.36 -16.51
C GLN A 73 -18.18 2.06 -15.85
N GLY A 74 -17.99 1.00 -16.63
CA GLY A 74 -17.38 -0.24 -16.14
C GLY A 74 -15.99 0.01 -15.57
N THR A 75 -15.11 0.67 -16.33
CA THR A 75 -13.76 1.03 -15.87
C THR A 75 -13.77 1.87 -14.60
N LEU A 76 -14.64 2.89 -14.54
CA LEU A 76 -14.78 3.73 -13.35
C LEU A 76 -15.30 2.95 -12.14
N ARG A 77 -16.27 2.04 -12.32
CA ARG A 77 -16.76 1.17 -11.25
C ARG A 77 -15.65 0.30 -10.68
N TYR A 78 -14.83 -0.33 -11.53
CA TYR A 78 -13.70 -1.13 -11.07
C TYR A 78 -12.65 -0.29 -10.34
N ALA A 79 -12.35 0.92 -10.82
CA ALA A 79 -11.43 1.84 -10.14
C ALA A 79 -11.96 2.24 -8.73
N VAL A 80 -13.25 2.56 -8.62
CA VAL A 80 -13.90 2.89 -7.33
C VAL A 80 -13.90 1.69 -6.38
N VAL A 81 -14.24 0.50 -6.87
CA VAL A 81 -14.23 -0.73 -6.06
C VAL A 81 -12.81 -1.04 -5.56
N GLY A 82 -11.80 -0.93 -6.42
CA GLY A 82 -10.40 -1.11 -6.02
C GLY A 82 -9.96 -0.12 -4.94
N LEU A 83 -10.36 1.15 -5.07
CA LEU A 83 -10.10 2.17 -4.06
C LEU A 83 -10.80 1.85 -2.73
N ILE A 84 -12.07 1.45 -2.75
CA ILE A 84 -12.80 1.08 -1.54
C ILE A 84 -12.12 -0.08 -0.82
N ILE A 85 -11.70 -1.11 -1.55
CA ILE A 85 -11.00 -2.27 -0.95
C ILE A 85 -9.66 -1.84 -0.35
N PHE A 86 -8.92 -0.96 -1.02
CA PHE A 86 -7.66 -0.43 -0.52
C PHE A 86 -7.84 0.33 0.80
N LEU A 87 -8.82 1.24 0.87
CA LEU A 87 -9.15 1.95 2.12
C LEU A 87 -9.67 1.00 3.20
N ALA A 88 -10.54 0.05 2.85
CA ALA A 88 -11.09 -0.92 3.78
C ALA A 88 -9.98 -1.75 4.43
N SER A 89 -8.97 -2.18 3.67
CA SER A 89 -7.79 -2.88 4.19
C SER A 89 -7.10 -2.06 5.28
N PHE A 90 -6.84 -0.77 5.02
CA PHE A 90 -6.22 0.12 6.01
C PHE A 90 -7.06 0.29 7.28
N ILE A 91 -8.38 0.45 7.12
CA ILE A 91 -9.30 0.58 8.25
C ILE A 91 -9.31 -0.70 9.09
N ILE A 92 -9.38 -1.88 8.46
CA ILE A 92 -9.37 -3.17 9.17
C ILE A 92 -8.09 -3.30 10.00
N LEU A 93 -6.92 -3.00 9.43
CA LEU A 93 -5.66 -3.03 10.15
C LEU A 93 -5.68 -2.05 11.34
N LYS A 94 -6.16 -0.82 11.15
CA LYS A 94 -6.28 0.18 12.23
C LYS A 94 -7.24 -0.25 13.33
N VAL A 95 -8.34 -0.90 12.98
CA VAL A 95 -9.30 -1.44 13.95
C VAL A 95 -8.66 -2.54 14.78
N ILE A 96 -7.90 -3.45 14.16
CA ILE A 96 -7.17 -4.49 14.87
C ILE A 96 -6.14 -3.87 15.83
N ASP A 97 -5.35 -2.89 15.36
CA ASP A 97 -4.36 -2.18 16.19
C ASP A 97 -5.01 -1.50 17.41
N THR A 98 -6.15 -0.84 17.19
CA THR A 98 -6.84 -0.08 18.24
C THR A 98 -7.50 -1.01 19.26
N LEU A 99 -8.15 -2.09 18.80
CA LEU A 99 -8.88 -3.01 19.67
C LEU A 99 -7.98 -3.97 20.42
N PHE A 100 -6.90 -4.46 19.81
CA PHE A 100 -6.05 -5.49 20.39
C PHE A 100 -4.70 -4.97 20.90
N LEU A 101 -4.15 -3.92 20.31
CA LEU A 101 -2.83 -3.35 20.66
C LEU A 101 -2.92 -1.97 21.32
N GLY A 102 -4.13 -1.47 21.60
CA GLY A 102 -4.34 -0.18 22.25
C GLY A 102 -3.97 1.03 21.38
N GLY A 103 -3.87 0.86 20.05
CA GLY A 103 -3.64 1.95 19.10
C GLY A 103 -2.20 2.44 19.01
N GLN A 104 -1.23 1.62 19.43
CA GLN A 104 0.18 2.00 19.47
C GLN A 104 0.89 1.88 18.11
N GLY A 105 0.22 1.39 17.07
CA GLY A 105 0.84 1.19 15.74
C GLY A 105 1.87 0.06 15.72
N ASN A 106 1.82 -0.85 16.68
CA ASN A 106 2.81 -1.92 16.87
C ASN A 106 2.42 -3.23 16.16
N LEU A 107 1.47 -3.19 15.21
CA LEU A 107 0.95 -4.37 14.50
C LEU A 107 2.03 -5.32 13.97
N PHE A 108 3.16 -4.77 13.52
CA PHE A 108 4.26 -5.55 12.96
C PHE A 108 5.54 -5.50 13.83
N LYS A 109 5.52 -4.75 14.94
CA LYS A 109 6.65 -4.53 15.86
C LYS A 109 6.79 -5.71 16.82
N PHE A 110 7.59 -6.70 16.45
CA PHE A 110 7.91 -7.80 17.35
C PHE A 110 8.93 -7.35 18.39
N LYS A 111 8.45 -6.96 19.57
CA LYS A 111 9.28 -6.70 20.75
C LYS A 111 9.83 -8.02 21.28
N ILE A 112 10.94 -8.47 20.71
CA ILE A 112 11.82 -9.44 21.35
C ILE A 112 12.76 -8.60 22.23
N GLY A 113 12.93 -9.01 23.49
CA GLY A 113 13.63 -8.23 24.52
C GLY A 113 15.04 -7.79 24.11
N GLU A 114 15.57 -6.80 24.84
CA GLU A 114 17.01 -6.45 24.77
C GLU A 114 17.90 -7.70 24.78
#